data_AF-A0A7Z9UDF7-F1
#
_entry.id   AF-A0A7Z9UDF7-F1
#
_cell.length_a   1.000
_cell.length_b   1.000
_cell.length_c   1.000
_cell.angle_alpha   90.00
_cell.angle_beta   90.00
_cell.angle_gamma   90.00
#
_symmetry.space_group_name_H-M   'P 1'
#
loop_
_entity.id
_entity.type
_entity.pdbx_description
1 polymer ?
#
loop_
_entity_poly.entity_id
_entity_poly.type
_entity_poly.pdbx_seq_one_letter_code
_entity_poly.pdbx_strand_id
1 'polypeptide(L)'
;STPGCCNRIWLHIHHLESYAKGGKTEPGNLIGLCSTCHKNTHDGLLKIERQSDGRLLFFDQFGNRLDRQVDLHIAEWLDYEIGWTGGEHNCYKARSGIDWSVFAS
;
A
#
# COMPACT_ATOMS: atom_id res chain seq x y z
N SER A 1 -4.59 9.35 2.23
CA SER A 1 -4.61 9.14 0.77
C SER A 1 -4.03 7.77 0.46
N THR A 2 -4.36 7.18 -0.70
CA THR A 2 -3.77 5.91 -1.16
C THR A 2 -2.27 6.07 -1.41
N PRO A 3 -1.42 5.10 -1.00
CA PRO A 3 0.01 5.10 -1.31
C PRO A 3 0.28 5.23 -2.81
N GLY A 4 1.31 5.97 -3.19
CA GLY A 4 1.66 6.24 -4.59
C GLY A 4 0.72 7.21 -5.34
N CYS A 5 -0.46 7.54 -4.80
CA CYS A 5 -1.36 8.51 -5.42
C CYS A 5 -0.88 9.94 -5.16
N CYS A 6 -0.57 10.67 -6.21
CA CYS A 6 -0.10 12.07 -6.14
C CYS A 6 -1.23 13.10 -6.04
N ASN A 7 -2.50 12.69 -6.20
CA ASN A 7 -3.63 13.62 -6.08
C ASN A 7 -3.78 14.18 -4.66
N ARG A 8 -3.98 15.49 -4.56
CA ARG A 8 -4.13 16.23 -3.28
C ARG A 8 -5.37 17.11 -3.20
N ILE A 9 -5.99 17.39 -4.33
CA ILE A 9 -7.21 18.20 -4.46
C ILE A 9 -8.32 17.36 -5.09
N TRP A 10 -9.57 17.83 -5.00
CA TRP A 10 -10.76 17.09 -5.49
C TRP A 10 -10.89 15.69 -4.88
N LEU A 11 -10.77 15.63 -3.55
CA LEU A 11 -10.87 14.39 -2.78
C LEU A 11 -12.31 14.10 -2.36
N HIS A 12 -12.68 12.83 -2.44
CA HIS A 12 -13.93 12.27 -1.97
C HIS A 12 -13.69 11.65 -0.60
N ILE A 13 -14.68 11.77 0.29
CA ILE A 13 -14.66 11.12 1.60
C ILE A 13 -15.19 9.70 1.45
N HIS A 14 -14.42 8.73 1.94
CA HIS A 14 -14.77 7.32 1.96
C HIS A 14 -14.81 6.80 3.39
N HIS A 15 -15.84 6.02 3.73
CA HIS A 15 -15.91 5.30 5.00
C HIS A 15 -15.10 4.00 4.93
N LEU A 16 -14.20 3.78 5.90
CA LEU A 16 -13.40 2.54 6.02
C LEU A 16 -14.29 1.34 6.38
N GLU A 17 -15.10 1.51 7.42
CA GLU A 17 -16.25 0.66 7.70
C GLU A 17 -17.47 1.26 7.02
N SER A 18 -18.08 0.52 6.09
CA SER A 18 -19.25 0.98 5.34
C SER A 18 -20.36 1.48 6.26
N TYR A 19 -20.92 2.64 5.91
CA TYR A 19 -22.09 3.20 6.61
C TYR A 19 -23.27 2.20 6.67
N ALA A 20 -23.49 1.45 5.58
CA ALA A 20 -24.55 0.44 5.52
C ALA A 20 -24.34 -0.74 6.49
N LYS A 21 -23.10 -0.94 6.97
CA LYS A 21 -22.74 -1.93 7.98
C LYS A 21 -22.68 -1.36 9.40
N GLY A 22 -23.07 -0.09 9.58
CA GLY A 22 -23.03 0.60 10.87
C GLY A 22 -21.82 1.50 11.09
N GLY A 23 -20.94 1.64 10.09
CA GLY A 23 -19.76 2.50 10.19
C GLY A 23 -20.14 3.97 10.39
N LYS A 24 -19.57 4.61 11.42
CA LYS A 24 -19.90 5.98 11.81
C LYS A 24 -19.23 7.02 10.91
N THR A 25 -19.87 8.18 10.77
CA THR A 25 -19.25 9.37 10.17
C THR A 25 -18.43 10.10 11.23
N GLU A 26 -17.26 9.55 11.54
CA GLU A 26 -16.31 10.11 12.51
C GLU A 26 -14.90 10.13 11.89
N PRO A 27 -14.02 11.09 12.26
CA PRO A 27 -12.72 11.25 11.61
C PRO A 27 -11.88 9.98 11.52
N GLY A 28 -11.97 9.09 12.52
CA GLY A 28 -11.23 7.82 12.55
C GLY A 28 -11.72 6.75 11.56
N ASN A 29 -12.93 6.90 11.03
CA ASN A 29 -13.53 5.99 10.05
C ASN A 29 -13.56 6.59 8.62
N LEU A 30 -13.00 7.78 8.42
CA LEU A 30 -13.04 8.49 7.15
C LEU A 30 -11.64 8.62 6.53
N ILE A 31 -11.55 8.43 5.23
CA ILE A 31 -10.34 8.69 4.45
C ILE A 31 -10.66 9.52 3.20
N GLY A 32 -9.83 10.53 2.92
CA GLY A 32 -9.86 11.27 1.66
C GLY A 32 -9.15 10.52 0.54
N LEU A 33 -9.85 10.27 -0.57
CA LEU A 33 -9.38 9.57 -1.76
C LEU A 33 -9.67 10.39 -3.02
N CYS A 34 -8.85 10.31 -4.06
CA CYS A 34 -9.22 10.87 -5.37
C CYS A 34 -10.39 10.06 -5.97
N SER A 35 -11.05 10.61 -6.99
CA SER A 35 -12.18 9.94 -7.65
C SER A 35 -11.86 8.52 -8.13
N THR A 36 -10.69 8.29 -8.73
CA THR A 36 -10.24 6.96 -9.19
C THR A 36 -10.01 5.99 -8.03
N CYS A 37 -9.25 6.40 -7.00
CA CYS A 37 -9.00 5.53 -5.85
C CYS A 37 -10.30 5.23 -5.09
N HIS A 38 -11.19 6.21 -4.97
CA HIS A 38 -12.50 6.03 -4.36
C HIS A 38 -13.36 5.03 -5.16
N LYS A 39 -13.37 5.13 -6.49
CA LYS A 39 -14.04 4.15 -7.35
C LYS A 39 -13.45 2.75 -7.15
N ASN A 40 -12.12 2.63 -7.11
CA ASN A 40 -11.46 1.34 -6.93
C ASN A 40 -11.80 0.66 -5.59
N THR A 41 -12.09 1.42 -4.52
CA THR A 41 -12.56 0.79 -3.27
C THR A 41 -13.96 0.22 -3.39
N HIS A 42 -14.87 0.90 -4.09
CA HIS A 42 -16.21 0.38 -4.36
C HIS A 42 -16.22 -0.80 -5.32
N ASP A 43 -15.33 -0.79 -6.32
CA ASP A 43 -15.20 -1.86 -7.31
C ASP A 43 -14.43 -3.09 -6.75
N GLY A 44 -13.90 -3.04 -5.53
CA GLY A 44 -13.12 -4.11 -4.92
C GLY A 44 -11.68 -4.23 -5.43
N LEU A 45 -11.21 -3.26 -6.23
CA LEU A 45 -9.87 -3.21 -6.80
C LEU A 45 -8.81 -2.69 -5.83
N LEU A 46 -9.25 -1.92 -4.83
CA LEU A 46 -8.42 -1.38 -3.75
C LEU A 46 -9.09 -1.69 -2.41
N LYS A 47 -8.41 -2.46 -1.56
CA LYS A 47 -8.86 -2.69 -0.19
C LYS A 47 -8.04 -1.85 0.78
N ILE A 48 -8.71 -1.28 1.78
CA ILE A 48 -8.08 -0.49 2.83
C ILE A 48 -8.48 -1.09 4.17
N GLU A 49 -7.51 -1.46 4.99
CA GLU A 49 -7.74 -2.03 6.31
C GLU A 49 -7.08 -1.20 7.40
N ARG A 50 -7.83 -0.88 8.45
CA ARG A 50 -7.31 -0.21 9.63
C ARG A 50 -6.82 -1.25 10.64
N GLN A 51 -5.56 -1.11 11.04
CA GLN A 51 -4.93 -1.93 12.08
C GLN A 51 -5.30 -1.43 13.48
N SER A 52 -5.07 -2.25 14.50
CA SER A 52 -5.34 -1.90 15.90
C SER A 52 -4.55 -0.67 16.39
N ASP A 53 -3.37 -0.46 15.84
CA ASP A 53 -2.51 0.72 16.10
C ASP A 53 -2.92 1.96 15.28
N GLY A 54 -3.98 1.86 14.48
CA GLY A 54 -4.51 2.94 13.67
C GLY A 54 -3.85 3.11 12.30
N ARG A 55 -2.79 2.36 11.97
CA ARG A 55 -2.20 2.37 10.62
C ARG A 55 -3.19 1.84 9.60
N LEU A 56 -3.10 2.35 8.37
CA LEU A 56 -3.88 1.85 7.24
C LEU A 56 -2.97 1.01 6.35
N LEU A 57 -3.40 -0.22 6.09
CA LEU A 57 -2.80 -1.09 5.08
C LEU A 57 -3.65 -1.06 3.82
N PHE A 58 -2.99 -1.12 2.67
CA PHE A 58 -3.61 -1.05 1.36
C PHE A 58 -3.28 -2.31 0.59
N PHE A 59 -4.29 -2.89 -0.05
CA PHE A 59 -4.15 -4.13 -0.80
C PHE A 59 -4.78 -3.98 -2.19
N ASP A 60 -4.23 -4.70 -3.16
CA ASP A 60 -4.90 -4.92 -4.45
C ASP A 60 -6.06 -5.91 -4.31
N GLN A 61 -6.77 -6.16 -5.42
CA GLN A 61 -7.87 -7.13 -5.50
C GLN A 61 -7.46 -8.58 -5.19
N PHE A 62 -6.17 -8.91 -5.27
CA PHE A 62 -5.64 -10.25 -5.01
C PHE A 62 -5.16 -10.42 -3.56
N GLY A 63 -5.22 -9.36 -2.75
CA GLY A 63 -4.76 -9.37 -1.36
C GLY A 63 -3.26 -9.10 -1.22
N ASN A 64 -2.57 -8.65 -2.26
CA ASN A 64 -1.18 -8.23 -2.14
C ASN A 64 -1.11 -6.85 -1.49
N ARG A 65 -0.25 -6.72 -0.47
CA ARG A 65 0.05 -5.45 0.19
C ARG A 65 0.81 -4.50 -0.74
N LEU A 66 0.24 -3.34 -1.02
CA LEU A 66 0.80 -2.39 -1.99
C LEU A 66 2.17 -1.83 -1.57
N ASP A 67 2.41 -1.61 -0.27
CA ASP A 67 3.72 -1.20 0.22
C ASP A 67 4.77 -2.30 0.00
N ARG A 68 4.44 -3.55 0.30
CA ARG A 68 5.32 -4.69 0.00
C ARG A 68 5.60 -4.86 -1.49
N GLN A 69 4.61 -4.58 -2.36
CA GLN A 69 4.82 -4.65 -3.82
C GLN A 69 5.81 -3.59 -4.29
N VAL A 70 5.80 -2.40 -3.70
CA VAL A 70 6.79 -1.36 -4.00
C VAL A 70 8.19 -1.83 -3.62
N ASP A 71 8.36 -2.37 -2.40
CA ASP A 71 9.65 -2.89 -1.94
C ASP A 71 10.18 -3.99 -2.87
N LEU A 72 9.31 -4.92 -3.28
CA LEU A 72 9.66 -6.01 -4.19
C LEU A 72 10.07 -5.50 -5.58
N HIS A 73 9.34 -4.53 -6.14
CA HIS A 73 9.69 -3.97 -7.45
C HIS A 73 11.02 -3.22 -7.42
N ILE A 74 11.29 -2.47 -6.34
CA ILE A 74 12.59 -1.80 -6.15
C ILE A 74 13.70 -2.85 -6.03
N ALA A 75 13.47 -3.90 -5.25
CA ALA A 75 14.42 -4.97 -5.06
C ALA A 75 14.77 -5.71 -6.36
N GLU A 76 13.75 -6.06 -7.16
CA GLU A 76 13.91 -6.69 -8.47
C GLU A 76 14.69 -5.80 -9.44
N TRP A 77 14.42 -4.50 -9.43
CA TRP A 77 15.16 -3.53 -10.24
C TRP A 77 16.63 -3.46 -9.83
N LEU A 78 16.94 -3.42 -8.53
CA LEU A 78 18.33 -3.40 -8.03
C LEU A 78 19.07 -4.69 -8.38
N ASP A 79 18.42 -5.85 -8.22
CA ASP A 79 18.97 -7.15 -8.59
C ASP A 79 19.31 -7.22 -10.09
N TYR A 80 18.49 -6.59 -10.94
CA TYR A 80 18.70 -6.56 -12.38
C TYR A 80 19.78 -5.55 -12.81
N GLU A 81 19.74 -4.31 -12.32
CA GLU A 81 20.60 -3.22 -12.80
C GLU A 81 21.98 -3.19 -12.13
N ILE A 82 22.04 -3.47 -10.83
CA ILE A 82 23.27 -3.36 -10.02
C ILE A 82 23.84 -4.75 -9.73
N GLY A 83 22.97 -5.76 -9.61
CA GLY A 83 23.35 -7.10 -9.19
C GLY A 83 23.68 -7.17 -7.70
N TRP A 84 24.02 -8.37 -7.22
CA TRP A 84 24.41 -8.60 -5.84
C TRP A 84 25.67 -9.46 -5.77
N THR A 85 26.27 -9.54 -4.57
CA THR A 85 27.45 -10.37 -4.33
C THR A 85 27.13 -11.54 -3.38
N GLY A 86 27.85 -12.65 -3.57
CA GLY A 86 27.65 -13.88 -2.81
C GLY A 86 26.50 -14.75 -3.34
N GLY A 87 25.77 -15.43 -2.43
CA GLY A 87 24.73 -16.40 -2.79
C GLY A 87 23.36 -15.79 -3.07
N GLU A 88 22.40 -16.61 -3.49
CA GLU A 88 21.03 -16.19 -3.83
C GLU A 88 20.29 -15.48 -2.68
N HIS A 89 20.56 -15.84 -1.43
CA HIS A 89 19.96 -15.18 -0.26
C HIS A 89 20.51 -13.77 0.02
N ASN A 90 21.55 -13.35 -0.71
CA ASN A 90 22.11 -12.01 -0.58
C ASN A 90 21.47 -11.01 -1.56
N CYS A 91 20.63 -11.47 -2.50
CA CYS A 91 19.96 -10.57 -3.43
C CYS A 91 18.99 -9.64 -2.70
N TYR A 92 18.74 -8.47 -3.28
CA TYR A 92 17.86 -7.46 -2.70
C TYR A 92 16.45 -8.02 -2.51
N LYS A 93 15.95 -8.82 -3.47
CA LYS A 93 14.61 -9.43 -3.36
C LYS A 93 14.49 -10.37 -2.16
N ALA A 94 15.49 -11.22 -1.93
CA ALA A 94 15.50 -12.16 -0.81
C ALA A 94 15.55 -11.46 0.55
N ARG A 95 16.11 -10.24 0.58
CA ARG A 95 16.28 -9.43 1.80
C ARG A 95 15.16 -8.40 2.01
N SER A 96 14.39 -8.08 0.97
CA SER A 96 13.32 -7.07 1.00
C SER A 96 12.19 -7.39 1.99
N GLY A 97 11.52 -6.35 2.50
CA GLY A 97 10.36 -6.49 3.40
C GLY A 97 10.69 -6.81 4.86
N ILE A 98 11.97 -6.86 5.23
CA ILE A 98 12.44 -6.96 6.62
C ILE A 98 12.78 -5.57 7.18
N ASP A 99 13.51 -4.78 6.39
CA ASP A 99 13.99 -3.43 6.74
C ASP A 99 14.31 -2.65 5.46
N TRP A 100 14.02 -1.34 5.45
CA TRP A 100 14.41 -0.43 4.36
C TRP A 100 15.92 -0.23 4.26
N SER A 101 16.68 -0.53 5.32
CA SER A 101 18.16 -0.53 5.28
C SER A 101 18.73 -1.46 4.21
N VAL A 102 17.97 -2.46 3.76
CA VAL A 102 18.36 -3.36 2.67
C VAL A 102 18.58 -2.61 1.35
N PHE A 103 17.92 -1.46 1.17
CA PHE A 103 18.04 -0.62 -0.02
C PHE A 103 19.06 0.53 0.15
N ALA A 104 19.58 0.73 1.36
CA ALA A 104 20.60 1.74 1.63
C ALA A 104 21.98 1.16 1.29
N SER A 105 22.56 1.61 0.18
CA SER A 105 23.94 1.32 -0.23
C SER A 105 24.96 1.95 0.71
#